data_AF-A0A849TF25-F1
#
_entry.id   AF-A0A849TF25-F1
#
_cell.length_a   1.000
_cell.length_b   1.000
_cell.length_c   1.000
_cell.angle_alpha   90.00
_cell.angle_beta   90.00
_cell.angle_gamma   90.00
#
_symmetry.space_group_name_H-M   'P 1'
#
loop_
_entity.id
_entity.type
_entity.pdbx_description
1 polymer ?
#
loop_
_entity_poly.entity_id
_entity_poly.type
_entity_poly.pdbx_seq_one_letter_code
_entity_poly.pdbx_strand_id
1 'polypeptide(L)'
;MQSKLLSAFVNKLVQITRKISLLALVLLGIAVIVATIYLALNTPTKVLAILVASLGSSIGTGIIALTLPKISDLRVKEELVRITEEERVRIVEVERLKIELTQQSACLKEKEIEQKKNEAEIEKLQAEIERHKRMRVDVNFYKPVLKLGMAELDIDTCDYKRQLLERNDRVEWDPRRSSSKEYIGVIRHKFRATFGVDLMKLRFSEIELGVLEISGLHSEFQGMIPEPVQDQWELVEVREHLTKGALLNESYSVVSSDKMSGSNEYVSHAKEQEREFIGRVQKGLEFKSLDDHIVKMAKEFLRVIFSPLAQELVFADSVNIRGRGFTEYLEFKNRSVEEHIQQLENQKLLLKC
;
A
#
# COMPACT_ATOMS: atom_id res chain seq x y z
N MET A 1 -52.89 23.30 -39.50
CA MET A 1 -53.25 23.92 -38.21
C MET A 1 -54.37 24.96 -38.34
N GLN A 2 -54.38 25.78 -39.40
CA GLN A 2 -55.43 26.81 -39.64
C GLN A 2 -56.85 26.25 -39.93
N SER A 3 -57.00 25.10 -40.60
CA SER A 3 -58.32 24.52 -40.91
C SER A 3 -59.09 24.04 -39.66
N LYS A 4 -58.38 23.51 -38.65
CA LYS A 4 -58.99 23.06 -37.38
C LYS A 4 -59.51 24.24 -36.55
N LEU A 5 -58.76 25.36 -36.51
CA LEU A 5 -59.18 26.59 -35.82
C LEU A 5 -60.45 27.21 -36.45
N LEU A 6 -60.51 27.27 -37.77
CA LEU A 6 -61.67 27.76 -38.52
C LEU A 6 -62.91 26.89 -38.27
N SER A 7 -62.77 25.57 -38.31
CA SER A 7 -63.89 24.65 -38.03
C SER A 7 -64.40 24.75 -36.59
N ALA A 8 -63.51 24.95 -35.61
CA ALA A 8 -63.86 25.13 -34.21
C ALA A 8 -64.59 26.46 -33.96
N PHE A 9 -64.19 27.52 -34.66
CA PHE A 9 -64.81 28.83 -34.57
C PHE A 9 -66.23 28.84 -35.16
N VAL A 10 -66.40 28.25 -36.35
CA VAL A 10 -67.72 28.10 -37.00
C VAL A 10 -68.66 27.27 -36.12
N ASN A 11 -68.17 26.15 -35.55
CA ASN A 11 -68.98 25.33 -34.64
C ASN A 11 -69.39 26.08 -33.35
N LYS A 12 -68.51 26.94 -32.80
CA LYS A 12 -68.85 27.81 -31.66
C LYS A 12 -69.94 28.84 -32.03
N LEU A 13 -69.85 29.46 -33.20
CA LEU A 13 -70.88 30.40 -33.69
C LEU A 13 -72.24 29.73 -33.91
N VAL A 14 -72.25 28.51 -34.47
CA VAL A 14 -73.46 27.71 -34.66
C VAL A 14 -74.09 27.32 -33.31
N GLN A 15 -73.26 27.00 -32.31
CA GLN A 15 -73.76 26.71 -30.96
C GLN A 15 -74.34 27.94 -30.25
N ILE A 16 -73.70 29.11 -30.40
CA ILE A 16 -74.20 30.38 -29.83
C ILE A 16 -75.54 30.76 -30.47
N THR A 17 -75.64 30.71 -31.80
CA THR A 17 -76.90 30.99 -32.51
C THR A 17 -78.00 30.00 -32.14
N ARG A 18 -77.68 28.71 -31.95
CA ARG A 18 -78.64 27.71 -31.48
C ARG A 18 -79.11 27.99 -30.04
N LYS A 19 -78.23 28.40 -29.12
CA LYS A 19 -78.60 28.81 -27.75
C LYS A 19 -79.54 30.02 -27.76
N ILE A 20 -79.23 31.04 -28.55
CA ILE A 20 -80.07 32.24 -28.70
C ILE A 20 -81.45 31.85 -29.27
N SER A 21 -81.49 30.97 -30.27
CA SER A 21 -82.76 30.51 -30.86
C SER A 21 -83.64 29.73 -29.89
N LEU A 22 -83.06 28.87 -29.05
CA LEU A 22 -83.79 28.10 -28.04
C LEU A 22 -84.29 29.00 -26.90
N LEU A 23 -83.50 29.99 -26.49
CA LEU A 23 -83.89 30.97 -25.47
C LEU A 23 -85.03 31.88 -25.97
N ALA A 24 -84.96 32.29 -27.24
CA ALA A 24 -86.04 33.03 -27.90
C ALA A 24 -87.35 32.22 -27.98
N LEU A 25 -87.27 30.91 -28.23
CA LEU A 25 -88.44 30.00 -28.22
C LEU A 25 -89.09 29.86 -26.84
N VAL A 26 -88.29 29.80 -25.77
CA VAL A 26 -88.81 29.79 -24.39
C VAL A 26 -89.52 31.11 -24.08
N LEU A 27 -88.91 32.25 -24.45
CA LEU A 27 -89.53 33.57 -24.29
C LEU A 27 -90.82 33.71 -25.10
N LEU A 28 -90.87 33.14 -26.31
CA LEU A 28 -92.08 33.08 -27.12
C LEU A 28 -93.17 32.26 -26.43
N GLY A 29 -92.84 31.09 -25.86
CA GLY A 29 -93.78 30.29 -25.08
C GLY A 29 -94.37 31.06 -23.90
N ILE A 30 -93.53 31.80 -23.14
CA ILE A 30 -93.98 32.65 -22.04
C ILE A 30 -94.87 33.79 -22.56
N ALA A 31 -94.47 34.45 -23.66
CA ALA A 31 -95.25 35.53 -24.27
C ALA A 31 -96.62 35.06 -24.75
N VAL A 32 -96.73 33.86 -25.31
CA VAL A 32 -98.01 33.25 -25.71
C VAL A 32 -98.92 33.03 -24.50
N ILE A 33 -98.38 32.55 -23.37
CA ILE A 33 -99.15 32.40 -22.12
C ILE A 33 -99.67 33.76 -21.64
N VAL A 34 -98.79 34.76 -21.56
CA VAL A 34 -99.17 36.11 -21.09
C VAL A 34 -100.19 36.77 -22.03
N ALA A 35 -99.99 36.67 -23.33
CA ALA A 35 -100.89 37.26 -24.34
C ALA A 35 -102.28 36.59 -24.32
N THR A 36 -102.34 35.27 -24.14
CA THR A 36 -103.61 34.54 -24.10
C THR A 36 -104.38 34.77 -22.80
N ILE A 37 -103.69 34.94 -21.67
CA ILE A 37 -104.30 35.40 -20.41
C ILE A 37 -104.84 36.81 -20.57
N TYR A 38 -104.08 37.72 -21.19
CA TYR A 38 -104.52 39.09 -21.44
C TYR A 38 -105.75 39.16 -22.36
N LEU A 39 -105.75 38.37 -23.43
CA LEU A 39 -106.90 38.22 -24.33
C LEU A 39 -108.13 37.65 -23.62
N ALA A 40 -107.95 36.65 -22.75
CA ALA A 40 -109.03 36.08 -21.96
C ALA A 40 -109.68 37.12 -21.03
N LEU A 41 -108.89 38.00 -20.40
CA LEU A 41 -109.40 39.06 -19.52
C LEU A 41 -110.30 40.09 -20.24
N ASN A 42 -110.07 40.33 -21.53
CA ASN A 42 -110.82 41.30 -22.33
C ASN A 42 -112.03 40.70 -23.08
N THR A 43 -112.35 39.42 -22.88
CA THR A 43 -113.49 38.78 -23.55
C THR A 43 -114.78 38.84 -22.71
N PRO A 44 -115.93 39.21 -23.33
CA PRO A 44 -117.18 39.48 -22.59
C PRO A 44 -117.90 38.22 -22.08
N THR A 45 -117.51 37.03 -22.54
CA THR A 45 -118.14 35.76 -22.16
C THR A 45 -117.18 34.90 -21.34
N LYS A 46 -117.62 34.50 -20.14
CA LYS A 46 -116.79 33.72 -19.19
C LYS A 46 -116.31 32.39 -19.77
N VAL A 47 -117.13 31.73 -20.59
CA VAL A 47 -116.80 30.43 -21.20
C VAL A 47 -115.68 30.58 -22.24
N LEU A 48 -115.71 31.65 -23.04
CA LEU A 48 -114.72 31.89 -24.09
C LEU A 48 -113.37 32.30 -23.48
N ALA A 49 -113.37 33.07 -22.39
CA ALA A 49 -112.18 33.42 -21.63
C ALA A 49 -111.44 32.18 -21.10
N ILE A 50 -112.17 31.23 -20.49
CA ILE A 50 -111.59 29.99 -19.96
C ILE A 50 -110.99 29.15 -21.09
N LEU A 51 -111.68 29.05 -22.23
CA LEU A 51 -111.22 28.25 -23.35
C LEU A 51 -109.95 28.83 -24.00
N VAL A 52 -109.89 30.16 -24.20
CA VAL A 52 -108.71 30.86 -24.73
C VAL A 52 -107.51 30.75 -23.79
N ALA A 53 -107.71 30.92 -22.48
CA ALA A 53 -106.65 30.76 -21.50
C ALA A 53 -106.13 29.31 -21.46
N SER A 54 -107.02 28.31 -21.47
CA SER A 54 -106.62 26.90 -21.40
C SER A 54 -105.84 26.44 -22.63
N LEU A 55 -106.26 26.84 -23.84
CA LEU A 55 -105.54 26.53 -25.08
C LEU A 55 -104.19 27.27 -25.14
N GLY A 56 -104.19 28.55 -24.77
CA GLY A 56 -102.98 29.37 -24.75
C GLY A 56 -101.93 28.87 -23.77
N SER A 57 -102.34 28.52 -22.55
CA SER A 57 -101.46 27.89 -21.56
C SER A 57 -100.97 26.53 -22.03
N SER A 58 -101.82 25.69 -22.61
CA SER A 58 -101.40 24.37 -23.11
C SER A 58 -100.36 24.47 -24.23
N ILE A 59 -100.55 25.39 -25.17
CA ILE A 59 -99.60 25.63 -26.27
C ILE A 59 -98.29 26.23 -25.73
N GLY A 60 -98.37 27.25 -24.89
CA GLY A 60 -97.18 27.89 -24.31
C GLY A 60 -96.37 26.94 -23.43
N THR A 61 -97.03 26.15 -22.58
CA THR A 61 -96.38 25.11 -21.77
C THR A 61 -95.79 24.01 -22.65
N GLY A 62 -96.45 23.62 -23.75
CA GLY A 62 -95.91 22.66 -24.72
C GLY A 62 -94.62 23.14 -25.37
N ILE A 63 -94.55 24.41 -25.76
CA ILE A 63 -93.33 25.03 -26.32
C ILE A 63 -92.19 25.02 -25.29
N ILE A 64 -92.47 25.38 -24.04
CA ILE A 64 -91.48 25.39 -22.96
C ILE A 64 -91.01 23.97 -22.63
N ALA A 65 -91.92 22.99 -22.52
CA ALA A 65 -91.60 21.60 -22.21
C ALA A 65 -90.73 20.91 -23.26
N LEU A 66 -90.88 21.26 -24.54
CA LEU A 66 -90.06 20.71 -25.63
C LEU A 66 -88.67 21.37 -25.77
N THR A 67 -88.50 22.57 -25.21
CA THR A 67 -87.29 23.37 -25.37
C THR A 67 -86.37 23.31 -24.15
N LEU A 68 -86.91 23.21 -22.93
CA LEU A 68 -86.12 23.10 -21.70
C LEU A 68 -85.12 21.92 -21.69
N PRO A 69 -85.52 20.68 -22.04
CA PRO A 69 -84.62 19.52 -21.99
C PRO A 69 -83.43 19.65 -22.95
N LYS A 70 -83.62 20.35 -24.08
CA LYS A 70 -82.56 20.60 -25.06
C LYS A 70 -81.53 21.61 -24.55
N ILE A 71 -81.93 22.54 -23.69
CA ILE A 71 -81.03 23.52 -23.09
C ILE A 71 -80.19 22.86 -21.98
N SER A 72 -80.79 22.01 -21.15
CA SER A 72 -80.06 21.26 -20.12
C SER A 72 -79.05 20.29 -20.74
N ASP A 73 -79.43 19.56 -21.79
CA ASP A 73 -78.52 18.63 -22.50
C ASP A 73 -77.29 19.34 -23.08
N LEU A 74 -77.45 20.55 -23.62
CA LEU A 74 -76.34 21.33 -24.15
C LEU A 74 -75.39 21.80 -23.03
N ARG A 75 -75.91 22.12 -21.85
CA ARG A 75 -75.11 22.53 -20.69
C ARG A 75 -74.31 21.35 -20.12
N VAL A 76 -74.96 20.19 -19.96
CA VAL A 76 -74.29 18.97 -19.46
C VAL A 76 -73.20 18.50 -20.43
N LYS A 77 -73.45 18.55 -21.74
CA LYS A 77 -72.41 18.21 -22.75
C LYS A 77 -71.22 19.15 -22.71
N GLU A 78 -71.44 20.45 -22.49
CA GLU A 78 -70.35 21.43 -22.40
C GLU A 78 -69.50 21.24 -21.14
N GLU A 79 -70.14 20.93 -20.01
CA GLU A 79 -69.44 20.61 -18.75
C GLU A 79 -68.66 19.29 -18.86
N LEU A 80 -69.23 18.25 -19.48
CA LEU A 80 -68.53 16.97 -19.71
C LEU A 80 -67.25 17.15 -20.54
N VAL A 81 -67.32 17.94 -21.63
CA VAL A 81 -66.16 18.17 -22.50
C VAL A 81 -65.04 18.90 -21.76
N ARG A 82 -65.38 19.91 -20.95
CA ARG A 82 -64.38 20.63 -20.13
C ARG A 82 -63.70 19.71 -19.12
N ILE A 83 -64.47 18.89 -18.41
CA ILE A 83 -63.93 17.91 -17.45
C ILE A 83 -63.00 16.91 -18.15
N THR A 84 -63.39 16.41 -19.34
CA THR A 84 -62.61 15.42 -20.10
C THR A 84 -61.30 16.01 -20.66
N GLU A 85 -61.29 17.27 -21.08
CA GLU A 85 -60.08 17.95 -21.55
C GLU A 85 -59.12 18.23 -20.39
N GLU A 86 -59.61 18.67 -19.23
CA GLU A 86 -58.80 18.86 -18.03
C GLU A 86 -58.18 17.56 -17.52
N GLU A 87 -58.92 16.45 -17.51
CA GLU A 87 -58.38 15.13 -17.14
C GLU A 87 -57.28 14.67 -18.10
N ARG A 88 -57.45 14.86 -19.42
CA ARG A 88 -56.41 14.51 -20.40
C ARG A 88 -55.13 15.29 -20.19
N VAL A 89 -55.22 16.59 -19.89
CA VAL A 89 -54.05 17.43 -19.60
C VAL A 89 -53.33 16.92 -18.35
N ARG A 90 -54.07 16.61 -17.28
CA ARG A 90 -53.49 16.06 -16.04
C ARG A 90 -52.83 14.69 -16.26
N ILE A 91 -53.45 13.80 -17.04
CA ILE A 91 -52.86 12.48 -17.34
C ILE A 91 -51.52 12.64 -18.07
N VAL A 92 -51.46 13.53 -19.07
CA VAL A 92 -50.23 13.80 -19.82
C VAL A 92 -49.15 14.42 -18.93
N GLU A 93 -49.50 15.31 -18.02
CA GLU A 93 -48.55 15.89 -17.05
C GLU A 93 -48.02 14.83 -16.06
N VAL A 94 -48.90 13.97 -15.53
CA VAL A 94 -48.50 12.88 -14.64
C VAL A 94 -47.59 11.88 -15.34
N GLU A 95 -47.86 11.56 -16.61
CA GLU A 95 -46.99 10.68 -17.40
C GLU A 95 -45.61 11.31 -17.65
N ARG A 96 -45.55 12.61 -17.97
CA ARG A 96 -44.27 13.33 -18.12
C ARG A 96 -43.45 13.31 -16.84
N LEU A 97 -44.07 13.63 -15.70
CA LEU A 97 -43.41 13.61 -14.40
C LEU A 97 -42.91 12.20 -14.04
N LYS A 98 -43.69 11.15 -14.35
CA LYS A 98 -43.22 9.77 -14.16
C LYS A 98 -41.98 9.46 -15.00
N ILE A 99 -41.95 9.86 -16.26
CA ILE A 99 -40.80 9.66 -17.15
C ILE A 99 -39.55 10.36 -16.59
N GLU A 100 -39.69 11.63 -16.19
CA GLU A 100 -38.60 12.42 -15.62
C GLU A 100 -38.07 11.80 -14.31
N LEU A 101 -38.98 11.33 -13.44
CA LEU A 101 -38.62 10.67 -12.19
C LEU A 101 -37.90 9.34 -12.44
N THR A 102 -38.34 8.55 -13.44
CA THR A 102 -37.60 7.35 -13.86
C THR A 102 -36.21 7.68 -14.43
N GLN A 103 -36.07 8.73 -15.24
CA GLN A 103 -34.78 9.16 -15.79
C GLN A 103 -33.84 9.63 -14.68
N GLN A 104 -34.32 10.42 -13.72
CA GLN A 104 -33.54 10.82 -12.55
C GLN A 104 -33.11 9.60 -11.74
N SER A 105 -34.01 8.63 -11.49
CA SER A 105 -33.68 7.42 -10.75
C SER A 105 -32.63 6.55 -11.47
N ALA A 106 -32.64 6.51 -12.80
CA ALA A 106 -31.64 5.80 -13.60
C ALA A 106 -30.28 6.50 -13.53
N CYS A 107 -30.25 7.82 -13.69
CA CYS A 107 -29.04 8.65 -13.56
C CYS A 107 -28.41 8.52 -12.16
N LEU A 108 -29.23 8.51 -11.10
CA LEU A 108 -28.74 8.29 -9.73
C LEU A 108 -28.12 6.90 -9.55
N LYS A 109 -28.74 5.85 -10.10
CA LYS A 109 -28.20 4.48 -10.05
C LYS A 109 -26.87 4.35 -10.79
N GLU A 110 -26.72 5.00 -11.95
CA GLU A 110 -25.45 5.02 -12.68
C GLU A 110 -24.34 5.68 -11.87
N LYS A 111 -24.64 6.83 -11.24
CA LYS A 111 -23.71 7.51 -10.33
C LYS A 111 -23.35 6.67 -9.11
N GLU A 112 -24.31 5.95 -8.52
CA GLU A 112 -24.02 5.02 -7.40
C GLU A 112 -23.10 3.87 -7.82
N ILE A 113 -23.28 3.33 -9.03
CA ILE A 113 -22.41 2.26 -9.55
C ILE A 113 -20.99 2.80 -9.80
N GLU A 114 -20.88 4.01 -10.36
CA GLU A 114 -19.60 4.67 -10.59
C GLU A 114 -18.88 4.98 -9.27
N GLN A 115 -19.58 5.51 -8.28
CA GLN A 115 -19.03 5.73 -6.93
C GLN A 115 -18.50 4.44 -6.31
N LYS A 116 -19.27 3.34 -6.37
CA LYS A 116 -18.82 2.03 -5.84
C LYS A 116 -17.58 1.50 -6.57
N LYS A 117 -17.46 1.74 -7.87
CA LYS A 117 -16.25 1.37 -8.62
C LYS A 117 -15.04 2.19 -8.17
N ASN A 118 -15.20 3.50 -8.02
CA ASN A 118 -14.14 4.38 -7.55
C ASN A 118 -13.72 4.04 -6.11
N GLU A 119 -14.67 3.74 -5.22
CA GLU A 119 -14.40 3.28 -3.86
C GLU A 119 -13.56 1.99 -3.83
N ALA A 120 -13.93 1.00 -4.66
CA ALA A 120 -13.18 -0.24 -4.76
C ALA A 120 -11.75 -0.04 -5.32
N GLU A 121 -11.58 0.92 -6.25
CA GLU A 121 -10.26 1.28 -6.79
C GLU A 121 -9.41 2.02 -5.76
N ILE A 122 -10.00 2.95 -5.01
CA ILE A 122 -9.36 3.63 -3.88
C ILE A 122 -8.90 2.64 -2.81
N GLU A 123 -9.69 1.61 -2.51
CA GLU A 123 -9.32 0.57 -1.56
C GLU A 123 -8.12 -0.26 -2.06
N LYS A 124 -8.11 -0.64 -3.34
CA LYS A 124 -6.96 -1.32 -3.97
C LYS A 124 -5.69 -0.48 -3.91
N LEU A 125 -5.77 0.79 -4.31
CA LEU A 125 -4.64 1.72 -4.23
C LEU A 125 -4.15 1.90 -2.79
N GLN A 126 -5.07 1.93 -1.82
CA GLN A 126 -4.70 2.04 -0.41
C GLN A 126 -3.99 0.78 0.11
N ALA A 127 -4.46 -0.41 -0.28
CA ALA A 127 -3.78 -1.66 0.04
C ALA A 127 -2.38 -1.73 -0.59
N GLU A 128 -2.21 -1.20 -1.80
CA GLU A 128 -0.93 -1.13 -2.49
C GLU A 128 0.03 -0.13 -1.82
N ILE A 129 -0.45 1.05 -1.43
CA ILE A 129 0.33 2.02 -0.65
C ILE A 129 0.80 1.39 0.68
N GLU A 130 -0.08 0.71 1.42
CA GLU A 130 0.30 0.06 2.67
C GLU A 130 1.25 -1.13 2.46
N ARG A 131 1.17 -1.81 1.31
CA ARG A 131 2.19 -2.79 0.90
C ARG A 131 3.54 -2.10 0.70
N HIS A 132 3.61 -1.02 -0.08
CA HIS A 132 4.85 -0.29 -0.34
C HIS A 132 5.46 0.34 0.91
N LYS A 133 4.62 0.87 1.82
CA LYS A 133 5.09 1.38 3.13
C LYS A 133 5.78 0.28 3.95
N ARG A 134 5.28 -0.95 3.91
CA ARG A 134 5.90 -2.11 4.58
C ARG A 134 7.21 -2.55 3.92
N MET A 135 7.47 -2.19 2.66
CA MET A 135 8.74 -2.47 1.99
C MET A 135 9.86 -1.51 2.44
N ARG A 136 9.55 -0.44 3.18
CA ARG A 136 10.56 0.50 3.67
C ARG A 136 11.44 -0.17 4.74
N VAL A 137 12.73 0.04 4.61
CA VAL A 137 13.72 -0.43 5.58
C VAL A 137 14.31 0.78 6.29
N ASP A 138 14.28 0.82 7.63
CA ASP A 138 14.85 1.94 8.38
C ASP A 138 16.37 1.90 8.35
N VAL A 139 16.97 2.80 7.55
CA VAL A 139 18.43 2.90 7.40
C VAL A 139 19.10 3.34 8.71
N ASN A 140 18.40 4.13 9.55
CA ASN A 140 18.97 4.64 10.80
C ASN A 140 19.14 3.55 11.86
N PHE A 141 18.33 2.49 11.79
CA PHE A 141 18.49 1.33 12.65
C PHE A 141 19.79 0.57 12.39
N TYR A 142 20.25 0.52 11.13
CA TYR A 142 21.42 -0.29 10.74
C TYR A 142 22.74 0.51 10.65
N LYS A 143 22.68 1.84 10.55
CA LYS A 143 23.87 2.72 10.59
C LYS A 143 24.80 2.50 11.80
N PRO A 144 24.32 2.16 13.01
CA PRO A 144 25.18 1.83 14.15
C PRO A 144 25.81 0.43 14.07
N VAL A 145 25.21 -0.48 13.30
CA VAL A 145 25.55 -1.93 13.26
C VAL A 145 26.20 -2.30 11.92
N LEU A 146 27.05 -1.42 11.40
CA LEU A 146 27.77 -1.67 10.15
C LEU A 146 28.73 -2.85 10.25
N LYS A 147 29.21 -3.15 11.47
CA LYS A 147 29.87 -4.41 11.80
C LYS A 147 28.87 -5.30 12.51
N LEU A 148 28.49 -6.37 11.83
CA LEU A 148 27.50 -7.30 12.33
C LEU A 148 28.20 -8.47 13.01
N GLY A 149 28.23 -8.47 14.33
CA GLY A 149 28.76 -9.58 15.14
C GLY A 149 27.79 -10.75 15.08
N MET A 150 28.24 -11.88 14.55
CA MET A 150 27.45 -13.09 14.34
C MET A 150 27.75 -14.19 15.33
N ALA A 151 29.00 -14.24 15.80
CA ALA A 151 29.46 -15.25 16.72
C ALA A 151 30.35 -14.61 17.78
N GLU A 152 30.09 -14.94 19.03
CA GLU A 152 30.99 -14.69 20.15
C GLU A 152 31.48 -16.04 20.67
N LEU A 153 32.79 -16.17 20.83
CA LEU A 153 33.42 -17.42 21.26
C LEU A 153 34.41 -17.14 22.38
N ASP A 154 34.27 -17.89 23.47
CA ASP A 154 35.29 -17.97 24.50
C ASP A 154 36.34 -18.98 24.04
N ILE A 155 37.58 -18.51 23.87
CA ILE A 155 38.68 -19.29 23.31
C ILE A 155 39.72 -19.52 24.41
N ASP A 156 40.06 -20.79 24.61
CA ASP A 156 41.20 -21.23 25.42
C ASP A 156 42.16 -21.98 24.48
N THR A 157 43.27 -21.33 24.12
CA THR A 157 44.25 -21.88 23.18
C THR A 157 45.66 -21.74 23.72
N CYS A 158 46.53 -22.67 23.31
CA CYS A 158 47.92 -22.71 23.72
C CYS A 158 48.82 -22.45 22.51
N ASP A 159 49.63 -21.41 22.57
CA ASP A 159 50.62 -21.11 21.55
C ASP A 159 51.99 -21.65 21.97
N TYR A 160 52.54 -22.52 21.13
CA TYR A 160 53.87 -23.12 21.30
C TYR A 160 54.82 -22.56 20.26
N LYS A 161 55.95 -22.02 20.71
CA LYS A 161 57.02 -21.56 19.83
C LYS A 161 58.35 -22.18 20.24
N ARG A 162 59.05 -22.71 19.24
CA ARG A 162 60.45 -23.13 19.35
C ARG A 162 61.27 -22.40 18.30
N GLN A 163 62.29 -21.68 18.72
CA GLN A 163 63.13 -20.88 17.82
C GLN A 163 64.60 -21.08 18.15
N LEU A 164 65.39 -21.44 17.14
CA LEU A 164 66.85 -21.46 17.25
C LEU A 164 67.37 -20.03 17.33
N LEU A 165 68.07 -19.71 18.41
CA LEU A 165 68.61 -18.36 18.65
C LEU A 165 70.04 -18.27 18.13
N GLU A 166 70.87 -19.22 18.56
CA GLU A 166 72.29 -19.26 18.23
C GLU A 166 72.69 -20.69 17.90
N ARG A 167 73.57 -20.83 16.91
CA ARG A 167 74.18 -22.11 16.56
C ARG A 167 75.68 -21.91 16.39
N ASN A 168 76.44 -22.50 17.31
CA ASN A 168 77.88 -22.52 17.26
C ASN A 168 78.33 -23.91 16.82
N ASP A 169 78.33 -24.11 15.51
CA ASP A 169 78.90 -25.30 14.89
C ASP A 169 80.43 -25.16 14.91
N ARG A 170 81.11 -26.09 15.60
CA ARG A 170 82.57 -26.17 15.60
C ARG A 170 83.04 -27.18 14.55
N VAL A 171 84.26 -26.96 14.06
CA VAL A 171 84.94 -27.87 13.14
C VAL A 171 85.26 -29.19 13.87
N GLU A 172 85.24 -30.29 13.12
CA GLU A 172 85.31 -31.69 13.59
C GLU A 172 86.48 -32.01 14.57
N TRP A 173 87.52 -31.17 14.63
CA TRP A 173 88.75 -31.39 15.42
C TRP A 173 88.87 -30.48 16.66
N ASP A 174 87.89 -29.61 16.94
CA ASP A 174 87.88 -28.80 18.17
C ASP A 174 87.45 -29.67 19.38
N PRO A 175 88.26 -29.75 20.45
CA PRO A 175 87.92 -30.52 21.66
C PRO A 175 86.72 -29.94 22.44
N ARG A 176 86.24 -28.74 22.11
CA ARG A 176 85.06 -28.11 22.72
C ARG A 176 83.78 -28.54 21.99
N ARG A 177 82.68 -28.77 22.74
CA ARG A 177 81.40 -29.22 22.17
C ARG A 177 80.76 -28.13 21.28
N SER A 178 80.08 -28.52 20.19
CA SER A 178 79.17 -27.61 19.48
C SER A 178 77.93 -27.37 20.32
N SER A 179 77.46 -26.13 20.33
CA SER A 179 76.35 -25.68 21.18
C SER A 179 75.29 -24.97 20.33
N SER A 180 74.02 -25.28 20.57
CA SER A 180 72.90 -24.48 20.06
C SER A 180 72.03 -23.97 21.19
N LYS A 181 71.60 -22.72 21.10
CA LYS A 181 70.61 -22.14 22.02
C LYS A 181 69.27 -22.07 21.33
N GLU A 182 68.25 -22.55 22.02
CA GLU A 182 66.88 -22.57 21.54
C GLU A 182 65.96 -21.90 22.56
N TYR A 183 65.11 -21.01 22.07
CA TYR A 183 63.97 -20.48 22.80
C TYR A 183 62.82 -21.48 22.75
N ILE A 184 62.19 -21.71 23.90
CA ILE A 184 60.95 -22.48 24.02
C ILE A 184 59.95 -21.65 24.84
N GLY A 185 58.84 -21.31 24.20
CA GLY A 185 57.73 -20.56 24.80
C GLY A 185 56.42 -21.34 24.69
N VAL A 186 55.69 -21.43 25.80
CA VAL A 186 54.33 -21.95 25.89
C VAL A 186 53.49 -20.93 26.63
N ILE A 187 52.51 -20.36 25.94
CA ILE A 187 51.57 -19.37 26.49
C ILE A 187 50.15 -19.85 26.26
N ARG A 188 49.34 -19.81 27.31
CA ARG A 188 47.90 -20.08 27.24
C ARG A 188 47.15 -18.77 27.18
N HIS A 189 46.40 -18.59 26.12
CA HIS A 189 45.57 -17.42 25.85
C HIS A 189 44.11 -17.73 26.17
N LYS A 190 43.48 -16.83 26.93
CA LYS A 190 42.04 -16.86 27.22
C LYS A 190 41.40 -15.54 26.85
N PHE A 191 40.54 -15.56 25.84
CA PHE A 191 39.89 -14.35 25.36
C PHE A 191 38.54 -14.66 24.73
N ARG A 192 37.66 -13.65 24.71
CA ARG A 192 36.42 -13.69 23.94
C ARG A 192 36.65 -13.02 22.59
N ALA A 193 36.42 -13.74 21.50
CA ALA A 193 36.49 -13.17 20.16
C ALA A 193 35.09 -12.97 19.58
N THR A 194 34.92 -11.85 18.88
CA THR A 194 33.71 -11.57 18.11
C THR A 194 34.03 -11.66 16.62
N PHE A 195 33.26 -12.49 15.92
CA PHE A 195 33.36 -12.68 14.47
C PHE A 195 32.08 -12.25 13.79
N GLY A 196 32.19 -11.81 12.55
CA GLY A 196 31.03 -11.32 11.84
C GLY A 196 31.31 -10.89 10.42
N VAL A 197 30.44 -10.02 9.90
CA VAL A 197 30.54 -9.48 8.56
C VAL A 197 30.53 -7.96 8.63
N ASP A 198 31.38 -7.33 7.83
CA ASP A 198 31.34 -5.88 7.60
C ASP A 198 30.35 -5.55 6.48
N LEU A 199 29.20 -4.97 6.85
CA LEU A 199 28.15 -4.58 5.91
C LEU A 199 28.60 -3.47 4.95
N MET A 200 29.64 -2.69 5.29
CA MET A 200 30.16 -1.64 4.40
C MET A 200 30.93 -2.19 3.20
N LYS A 201 31.45 -3.42 3.32
CA LYS A 201 32.16 -4.10 2.23
C LYS A 201 31.22 -4.79 1.26
N LEU A 202 29.95 -4.99 1.65
CA LEU A 202 28.94 -5.57 0.78
C LEU A 202 28.62 -4.63 -0.39
N ARG A 203 28.34 -5.26 -1.54
CA ARG A 203 27.95 -4.57 -2.77
C ARG A 203 26.67 -5.18 -3.31
N PHE A 204 25.71 -4.31 -3.61
CA PHE A 204 24.35 -4.65 -4.00
C PHE A 204 24.11 -4.26 -5.46
N SER A 205 23.67 -5.21 -6.28
CA SER A 205 23.34 -4.97 -7.69
C SER A 205 22.03 -5.65 -8.07
N GLU A 206 21.22 -4.98 -8.89
CA GLU A 206 20.01 -5.58 -9.47
C GLU A 206 20.38 -6.15 -10.83
N ILE A 207 20.34 -7.47 -10.96
CA ILE A 207 20.64 -8.17 -12.22
C ILE A 207 19.37 -8.19 -13.08
N GLU A 208 18.26 -8.63 -12.49
CA GLU A 208 16.97 -8.80 -13.16
C GLU A 208 15.84 -8.26 -12.28
N LEU A 209 14.64 -8.13 -12.88
CA LEU A 209 13.44 -7.72 -12.16
C LEU A 209 13.16 -8.69 -11.00
N GLY A 210 13.37 -8.20 -9.78
CA GLY A 210 13.11 -8.95 -8.56
C GLY A 210 14.30 -9.76 -8.03
N VAL A 211 15.46 -9.71 -8.68
CA VAL A 211 16.67 -10.43 -8.22
C VAL A 211 17.74 -9.44 -7.76
N LEU A 212 18.14 -9.56 -6.50
CA LEU A 212 19.18 -8.77 -5.86
C LEU A 212 20.44 -9.62 -5.67
N GLU A 213 21.50 -9.25 -6.36
CA GLU A 213 22.82 -9.82 -6.16
C GLU A 213 23.55 -9.10 -5.03
N ILE A 214 24.08 -9.88 -4.10
CA ILE A 214 24.92 -9.42 -3.00
C ILE A 214 26.30 -10.03 -3.16
N SER A 215 27.33 -9.20 -3.22
CA SER A 215 28.73 -9.61 -3.33
C SER A 215 29.60 -8.99 -2.23
N GLY A 216 30.80 -9.53 -2.04
CA GLY A 216 31.75 -9.08 -1.00
C GLY A 216 31.43 -9.62 0.40
N LEU A 217 30.67 -10.71 0.49
CA LEU A 217 30.32 -11.35 1.76
C LEU A 217 31.47 -12.21 2.26
N HIS A 218 32.24 -11.68 3.21
CA HIS A 218 33.34 -12.39 3.84
C HIS A 218 33.27 -12.31 5.37
N SER A 219 33.65 -13.40 6.01
CA SER A 219 33.85 -13.48 7.45
C SER A 219 35.06 -12.64 7.84
N GLU A 220 34.92 -11.84 8.90
CA GLU A 220 35.98 -11.02 9.44
C GLU A 220 35.98 -11.04 10.97
N PHE A 221 37.19 -11.00 11.54
CA PHE A 221 37.39 -10.78 12.96
C PHE A 221 37.03 -9.33 13.32
N GLN A 222 36.08 -9.14 14.24
CA GLN A 222 35.57 -7.81 14.58
C GLN A 222 36.21 -7.24 15.85
N GLY A 223 36.75 -8.10 16.71
CA GLY A 223 37.47 -7.70 17.91
C GLY A 223 37.70 -8.85 18.87
N MET A 224 38.57 -8.60 19.86
CA MET A 224 38.75 -9.46 21.03
C MET A 224 38.55 -8.65 22.29
N ILE A 225 37.90 -9.27 23.27
CA ILE A 225 37.82 -8.77 24.63
C ILE A 225 38.70 -9.73 25.45
N PRO A 226 39.86 -9.28 25.95
CA PRO A 226 40.67 -10.11 26.82
C PRO A 226 39.86 -10.42 28.09
N GLU A 227 39.89 -11.68 28.53
CA GLU A 227 39.32 -12.02 29.83
C GLU A 227 40.20 -11.44 30.95
N PRO A 228 39.65 -11.16 32.14
CA PRO A 228 40.42 -10.64 33.27
C PRO A 228 41.53 -11.62 33.73
N VAL A 229 41.49 -12.88 33.30
CA VAL A 229 42.59 -13.83 33.45
C VAL A 229 43.63 -13.53 32.37
N GLN A 230 44.66 -12.75 32.73
CA GLN A 230 45.82 -12.47 31.89
C GLN A 230 46.41 -13.76 31.30
N ASP A 231 46.99 -13.63 30.11
CA ASP A 231 47.77 -14.69 29.46
C ASP A 231 48.69 -15.40 30.45
N GLN A 232 48.55 -16.72 30.51
CA GLN A 232 49.31 -17.55 31.45
C GLN A 232 50.49 -18.17 30.71
N TRP A 233 51.69 -17.68 31.00
CA TRP A 233 52.91 -18.34 30.57
C TRP A 233 53.04 -19.67 31.32
N GLU A 234 52.94 -20.78 30.58
CA GLU A 234 53.17 -22.11 31.13
C GLU A 234 54.66 -22.48 31.10
N LEU A 235 55.39 -21.95 30.11
CA LEU A 235 56.82 -22.16 29.96
C LEU A 235 57.46 -21.00 29.22
N VAL A 236 58.56 -20.45 29.76
CA VAL A 236 59.45 -19.53 29.05
C VAL A 236 60.87 -19.84 29.44
N GLU A 237 61.64 -20.39 28.51
CA GLU A 237 63.03 -20.72 28.78
C GLU A 237 63.90 -20.70 27.52
N VAL A 238 65.20 -20.54 27.74
CA VAL A 238 66.22 -20.76 26.73
C VAL A 238 67.02 -21.99 27.12
N ARG A 239 66.98 -23.00 26.26
CA ARG A 239 67.74 -24.23 26.42
C ARG A 239 69.01 -24.15 25.61
N GLU A 240 70.13 -24.51 26.21
CA GLU A 240 71.36 -24.81 25.50
C GLU A 240 71.45 -26.32 25.32
N HIS A 241 71.63 -26.71 24.07
CA HIS A 241 71.88 -28.06 23.64
C HIS A 241 73.36 -28.18 23.31
N LEU A 242 74.05 -29.00 24.08
CA LEU A 242 75.45 -29.35 23.83
C LEU A 242 75.48 -30.69 23.12
N THR A 243 75.88 -30.66 21.85
CA THR A 243 76.00 -31.85 21.01
C THR A 243 77.08 -32.80 21.54
N LYS A 244 76.91 -34.10 21.22
CA LYS A 244 77.84 -35.16 21.63
C LYS A 244 79.24 -34.89 21.07
N GLY A 245 80.22 -34.75 21.96
CA GLY A 245 81.64 -34.68 21.60
C GLY A 245 82.32 -36.04 21.68
N ALA A 246 83.61 -36.11 21.33
CA ALA A 246 84.38 -37.36 21.32
C ALA A 246 84.43 -38.10 22.68
N LEU A 247 84.31 -37.37 23.80
CA LEU A 247 84.45 -37.91 25.17
C LEU A 247 83.23 -37.67 26.07
N LEU A 248 82.19 -37.01 25.56
CA LEU A 248 81.16 -36.43 26.38
C LEU A 248 79.77 -36.62 25.75
N ASN A 249 78.82 -37.05 26.58
CA ASN A 249 77.43 -37.25 26.16
C ASN A 249 76.72 -35.93 25.85
N GLU A 250 75.72 -36.03 24.99
CA GLU A 250 74.76 -34.97 24.72
C GLU A 250 74.08 -34.52 26.01
N SER A 251 73.90 -33.21 26.17
CA SER A 251 73.26 -32.66 27.36
C SER A 251 72.41 -31.43 27.01
N TYR A 252 71.27 -31.33 27.68
CA TYR A 252 70.42 -30.14 27.68
C TYR A 252 70.57 -29.44 29.02
N SER A 253 70.82 -28.13 28.99
CA SER A 253 70.78 -27.30 30.19
C SER A 253 69.92 -26.08 29.93
N VAL A 254 69.08 -25.74 30.91
CA VAL A 254 68.33 -24.50 30.87
C VAL A 254 69.28 -23.37 31.24
N VAL A 255 69.59 -22.51 30.26
CA VAL A 255 70.50 -21.37 30.44
C VAL A 255 69.83 -20.29 31.28
N SER A 256 68.53 -20.14 31.10
CA SER A 256 67.69 -19.21 31.85
C SER A 256 66.27 -19.76 31.92
N SER A 257 65.78 -19.95 33.14
CA SER A 257 64.38 -20.27 33.43
C SER A 257 63.83 -19.25 34.42
N ASP A 258 62.67 -18.73 34.06
CA ASP A 258 61.65 -18.15 34.93
C ASP A 258 62.12 -17.45 36.22
N LYS A 259 62.47 -16.18 36.05
CA LYS A 259 61.91 -15.05 36.81
C LYS A 259 62.00 -13.87 35.87
N MET A 260 60.94 -13.10 35.66
CA MET A 260 60.96 -11.82 34.92
C MET A 260 61.87 -10.78 35.63
N SER A 261 63.15 -11.05 35.74
CA SER A 261 64.15 -10.30 36.49
C SER A 261 65.52 -10.61 35.91
N GLY A 262 65.82 -10.03 34.74
CA GLY A 262 67.18 -9.55 34.51
C GLY A 262 67.87 -9.86 33.18
N SER A 263 67.45 -10.81 32.36
CA SER A 263 68.07 -10.97 31.02
C SER A 263 67.11 -10.59 29.90
N ASN A 264 67.48 -9.54 29.15
CA ASN A 264 66.70 -8.92 28.07
C ASN A 264 66.29 -9.87 26.94
N GLU A 265 66.98 -11.01 26.78
CA GLU A 265 66.95 -11.81 25.56
C GLU A 265 65.69 -12.70 25.44
N TYR A 266 65.24 -13.38 26.51
CA TYR A 266 63.98 -14.15 26.44
C TYR A 266 62.73 -13.26 26.50
N VAL A 267 62.82 -12.07 27.11
CA VAL A 267 61.71 -11.10 27.17
C VAL A 267 61.38 -10.58 25.77
N SER A 268 62.38 -10.37 24.91
CA SER A 268 62.15 -9.97 23.52
C SER A 268 61.46 -11.06 22.71
N HIS A 269 61.87 -12.32 22.86
CA HIS A 269 61.25 -13.44 22.15
C HIS A 269 59.84 -13.76 22.64
N ALA A 270 59.59 -13.66 23.95
CA ALA A 270 58.26 -13.79 24.53
C ALA A 270 57.29 -12.72 23.98
N LYS A 271 57.72 -11.45 23.93
CA LYS A 271 56.94 -10.35 23.32
C LYS A 271 56.77 -10.47 21.81
N GLU A 272 57.70 -11.12 21.13
CA GLU A 272 57.60 -11.41 19.70
C GLU A 272 56.56 -12.51 19.44
N GLN A 273 56.61 -13.59 20.22
CA GLN A 273 55.61 -14.66 20.18
C GLN A 273 54.19 -14.12 20.43
N GLU A 274 54.00 -13.32 21.47
CA GLU A 274 52.70 -12.71 21.78
C GLU A 274 52.20 -11.82 20.63
N ARG A 275 53.08 -10.99 20.05
CA ARG A 275 52.73 -10.15 18.88
C ARG A 275 52.39 -10.97 17.64
N GLU A 276 53.11 -12.06 17.38
CA GLU A 276 52.82 -12.97 16.29
C GLU A 276 51.46 -13.63 16.49
N PHE A 277 51.17 -14.14 17.68
CA PHE A 277 49.89 -14.76 18.02
C PHE A 277 48.73 -13.77 17.81
N ILE A 278 48.81 -12.57 18.40
CA ILE A 278 47.80 -11.51 18.19
C ILE A 278 47.64 -11.20 16.70
N GLY A 279 48.75 -11.14 15.95
CA GLY A 279 48.73 -10.94 14.51
C GLY A 279 48.03 -12.07 13.74
N ARG A 280 48.16 -13.33 14.15
CA ARG A 280 47.45 -14.48 13.54
C ARG A 280 45.95 -14.45 13.87
N VAL A 281 45.60 -14.13 15.10
CA VAL A 281 44.20 -13.99 15.57
C VAL A 281 43.50 -12.85 14.81
N GLN A 282 44.13 -11.67 14.70
CA GLN A 282 43.58 -10.53 13.96
C GLN A 282 43.38 -10.83 12.47
N LYS A 283 44.23 -11.67 11.88
CA LYS A 283 44.09 -12.14 10.50
C LYS A 283 43.04 -13.26 10.35
N GLY A 284 42.41 -13.70 11.44
CA GLY A 284 41.43 -14.79 11.45
C GLY A 284 42.01 -16.17 11.09
N LEU A 285 43.35 -16.33 11.12
CA LEU A 285 43.99 -17.57 10.67
C LEU A 285 43.62 -18.77 11.54
N GLU A 286 43.45 -18.54 12.84
CA GLU A 286 43.09 -19.56 13.83
C GLU A 286 41.61 -20.01 13.71
N PHE A 287 40.78 -19.29 12.93
CA PHE A 287 39.32 -19.43 12.94
C PHE A 287 38.71 -19.66 11.56
N LYS A 288 39.52 -20.00 10.55
CA LYS A 288 39.03 -20.24 9.17
C LYS A 288 37.92 -21.29 9.07
N SER A 289 37.88 -22.26 9.99
CA SER A 289 36.82 -23.28 10.05
C SER A 289 35.42 -22.70 10.36
N LEU A 290 35.36 -21.49 10.91
CA LEU A 290 34.12 -20.80 11.24
C LEU A 290 33.60 -19.90 10.12
N ASP A 291 34.44 -19.60 9.12
CA ASP A 291 34.10 -18.65 8.05
C ASP A 291 32.80 -19.05 7.33
N ASP A 292 32.66 -20.32 6.97
CA ASP A 292 31.46 -20.84 6.30
C ASP A 292 30.19 -20.67 7.16
N HIS A 293 30.32 -20.88 8.48
CA HIS A 293 29.21 -20.76 9.42
C HIS A 293 28.80 -19.29 9.59
N ILE A 294 29.77 -18.39 9.74
CA ILE A 294 29.55 -16.95 9.86
C ILE A 294 28.90 -16.41 8.58
N VAL A 295 29.41 -16.80 7.42
CA VAL A 295 28.84 -16.44 6.12
C VAL A 295 27.42 -16.96 5.98
N LYS A 296 27.15 -18.21 6.38
CA LYS A 296 25.79 -18.77 6.36
C LYS A 296 24.82 -17.98 7.24
N MET A 297 25.21 -17.65 8.48
CA MET A 297 24.39 -16.81 9.36
C MET A 297 24.15 -15.43 8.76
N ALA A 298 25.16 -14.84 8.13
CA ALA A 298 25.03 -13.56 7.43
C ALA A 298 24.07 -13.61 6.24
N LYS A 299 24.09 -14.69 5.46
CA LYS A 299 23.13 -14.89 4.37
C LYS A 299 21.70 -14.92 4.89
N GLU A 300 21.44 -15.65 5.98
CA GLU A 300 20.10 -15.71 6.58
C GLU A 300 19.67 -14.37 7.17
N PHE A 301 20.59 -13.66 7.85
CA PHE A 301 20.30 -12.32 8.36
C PHE A 301 19.94 -11.34 7.24
N LEU A 302 20.70 -11.33 6.14
CA LEU A 302 20.41 -10.48 4.98
C LEU A 302 19.07 -10.85 4.35
N ARG A 303 18.72 -12.15 4.27
CA ARG A 303 17.39 -12.59 3.82
C ARG A 303 16.27 -12.03 4.68
N VAL A 304 16.45 -11.95 6.01
CA VAL A 304 15.46 -11.36 6.91
C VAL A 304 15.34 -9.85 6.71
N ILE A 305 16.46 -9.12 6.62
CA ILE A 305 16.44 -7.66 6.39
C ILE A 305 15.75 -7.30 5.08
N PHE A 306 16.06 -8.04 4.02
CA PHE A 306 15.58 -7.76 2.67
C PHE A 306 14.26 -8.48 2.35
N SER A 307 13.72 -9.29 3.26
CA SER A 307 12.42 -9.95 3.09
C SER A 307 11.29 -8.99 2.73
N PRO A 308 11.21 -7.76 3.29
CA PRO A 308 10.16 -6.82 2.94
C PRO A 308 10.24 -6.34 1.49
N LEU A 309 11.40 -6.41 0.84
CA LEU A 309 11.54 -6.04 -0.58
C LEU A 309 10.94 -7.08 -1.53
N ALA A 310 10.61 -8.29 -1.04
CA ALA A 310 10.11 -9.40 -1.85
C ALA A 310 11.01 -9.72 -3.06
N GLN A 311 12.32 -9.57 -2.89
CA GLN A 311 13.34 -9.87 -3.90
C GLN A 311 14.02 -11.21 -3.58
N GLU A 312 14.39 -11.94 -4.61
CA GLU A 312 15.26 -13.09 -4.49
C GLU A 312 16.70 -12.63 -4.27
N LEU A 313 17.37 -13.18 -3.25
CA LEU A 313 18.76 -12.85 -2.95
C LEU A 313 19.70 -13.90 -3.53
N VAL A 314 20.60 -13.45 -4.41
CA VAL A 314 21.69 -14.27 -4.96
C VAL A 314 23.00 -13.78 -4.39
N PHE A 315 23.82 -14.69 -3.88
CA PHE A 315 25.12 -14.36 -3.30
C PHE A 315 26.22 -14.73 -4.29
N ALA A 316 27.00 -13.74 -4.73
CA ALA A 316 28.09 -13.93 -5.66
C ALA A 316 29.44 -14.01 -4.92
N ASP A 317 30.28 -14.95 -5.34
CA ASP A 317 31.63 -15.14 -4.77
C ASP A 317 32.62 -14.05 -5.22
N SER A 318 32.40 -13.46 -6.40
CA SER A 318 33.22 -12.36 -6.93
C SER A 318 32.67 -10.99 -6.52
N VAL A 319 33.55 -10.08 -6.10
CA VAL A 319 33.18 -8.71 -5.72
C VAL A 319 32.74 -7.90 -6.93
N ASN A 320 31.47 -7.50 -6.96
CA ASN A 320 30.94 -6.62 -7.98
C ASN A 320 31.22 -5.15 -7.62
N ILE A 321 32.32 -4.60 -8.15
CA ILE A 321 32.79 -3.23 -7.85
C ILE A 321 31.76 -2.16 -8.27
N ARG A 322 30.89 -2.46 -9.24
CA ARG A 322 29.84 -1.53 -9.71
C ARG A 322 28.59 -1.52 -8.83
N GLY A 323 28.48 -2.45 -7.89
CA GLY A 323 27.37 -2.50 -6.95
C GLY A 323 27.39 -1.32 -5.97
N ARG A 324 26.22 -1.00 -5.42
CA ARG A 324 26.07 0.06 -4.43
C ARG A 324 26.46 -0.43 -3.04
N GLY A 325 26.91 0.47 -2.17
CA GLY A 325 27.10 0.14 -0.75
C GLY A 325 25.76 -0.20 -0.07
N PHE A 326 25.81 -0.89 1.08
CA PHE A 326 24.62 -1.29 1.83
C PHE A 326 23.68 -0.11 2.13
N THR A 327 24.20 0.97 2.72
CA THR A 327 23.40 2.16 3.06
C THR A 327 22.87 2.87 1.82
N GLU A 328 23.71 3.04 0.80
CA GLU A 328 23.34 3.68 -0.47
C GLU A 328 22.23 2.91 -1.19
N TYR A 329 22.28 1.58 -1.14
CA TYR A 329 21.26 0.72 -1.73
C TYR A 329 19.91 0.88 -1.01
N LEU A 330 19.91 0.83 0.32
CA LEU A 330 18.68 1.03 1.11
C LEU A 330 18.07 2.42 0.91
N GLU A 331 18.90 3.47 0.88
CA GLU A 331 18.44 4.84 0.62
C GLU A 331 17.88 5.01 -0.80
N PHE A 332 18.49 4.35 -1.79
CA PHE A 332 17.96 4.33 -3.15
C PHE A 332 16.61 3.62 -3.22
N LYS A 333 16.49 2.44 -2.60
CA LYS A 333 15.22 1.69 -2.59
C LYS A 333 14.12 2.42 -1.85
N ASN A 334 14.42 3.01 -0.70
CA ASN A 334 13.45 3.82 0.03
C ASN A 334 12.96 5.01 -0.80
N ARG A 335 13.85 5.71 -1.53
CA ARG A 335 13.47 6.78 -2.45
C ARG A 335 12.56 6.29 -3.58
N SER A 336 12.93 5.19 -4.23
CA SER A 336 12.11 4.61 -5.29
C SER A 336 10.73 4.19 -4.78
N VAL A 337 10.64 3.62 -3.59
CA VAL A 337 9.37 3.28 -2.93
C VAL A 337 8.55 4.54 -2.63
N GLU A 338 9.17 5.60 -2.16
CA GLU A 338 8.50 6.87 -1.86
C GLU A 338 7.96 7.56 -3.11
N GLU A 339 8.71 7.55 -4.21
CA GLU A 339 8.25 8.02 -5.52
C GLU A 339 7.02 7.24 -6.02
N HIS A 340 7.01 5.90 -5.87
CA HIS A 340 5.85 5.08 -6.25
C HIS A 340 4.64 5.35 -5.35
N ILE A 341 4.85 5.48 -4.03
CA ILE A 341 3.78 5.85 -3.10
C ILE A 341 3.16 7.19 -3.51
N GLN A 342 3.98 8.19 -3.84
CA GLN A 342 3.49 9.50 -4.24
C GLN A 342 2.71 9.47 -5.56
N GLN A 343 3.12 8.63 -6.52
CA GLN A 343 2.36 8.40 -7.76
C GLN A 343 0.99 7.77 -7.47
N LEU A 344 0.93 6.75 -6.61
CA LEU A 344 -0.32 6.08 -6.23
C LEU A 344 -1.24 7.01 -5.42
N GLU A 345 -0.68 7.86 -4.55
CA GLU A 345 -1.44 8.87 -3.81
C GLU A 345 -2.06 9.91 -4.75
N ASN A 346 -1.32 10.36 -5.77
CA ASN A 346 -1.85 11.27 -6.79
C ASN A 346 -2.98 10.63 -7.61
N GLN A 347 -2.84 9.36 -8.00
CA GLN A 347 -3.91 8.61 -8.68
C GLN A 347 -5.16 8.47 -7.81
N LYS A 348 -4.97 8.15 -6.52
CA LYS A 348 -6.06 8.08 -5.53
C LYS A 348 -6.78 9.42 -5.37
N LEU A 349 -6.05 10.54 -5.46
CA LEU A 349 -6.63 11.88 -5.36
C LEU A 349 -7.46 12.24 -6.60
N LEU A 350 -7.01 11.84 -7.79
CA LEU A 350 -7.78 12.00 -9.04
C LEU A 350 -9.11 11.24 -9.03
N LEU A 351 -9.18 10.07 -8.39
CA LEU A 351 -10.41 9.26 -8.29
C LEU A 351 -11.41 9.79 -7.24
N LYS A 352 -10.97 10.70 -6.36
CA LYS A 352 -11.81 11.35 -5.35
C LYS A 352 -12.43 12.67 -5.83
N CYS A 353 -11.81 13.32 -6.82
CA CYS A 353 -12.32 14.51 -7.49
C CYS A 353 -13.33 14.12 -8.56
#